data_AF-A0A6I7N082-F1
#
_entry.id   AF-A0A6I7N082-F1
#
_cell.length_a   1.000
_cell.length_b   1.000
_cell.length_c   1.000
_cell.angle_alpha   90.00
_cell.angle_beta   90.00
_cell.angle_gamma   90.00
#
_symmetry.space_group_name_H-M   'P 1'
#
loop_
_entity.id
_entity.type
_entity.pdbx_description
1 polymer ?
#
loop_
_entity_poly.entity_id
_entity_poly.type
_entity_poly.pdbx_seq_one_letter_code
_entity_poly.pdbx_strand_id
1 'polypeptide(L)' 'AQILSKHNAVSWAHTNHSGDYVELATYGPGSETMPGFIKNYELHNFMLEATGVNQGKFAFMTA' A
#
# COMPACT_ATOMS: atom_id res chain seq x y z
N ALA A 1 15.16 7.54 22.79
CA ALA A 1 15.91 7.16 21.57
C ALA A 1 17.36 6.70 21.84
N GLN A 2 18.13 7.35 22.73
CA GLN A 2 19.58 7.07 22.85
C GLN A 2 19.98 5.72 23.46
N ILE A 3 19.14 5.06 24.26
CA ILE A 3 19.49 3.77 24.88
C ILE A 3 19.62 2.67 23.83
N LEU A 4 18.66 2.54 22.91
CA LEU A 4 18.69 1.53 21.85
C LEU A 4 19.92 1.70 20.95
N SER A 5 20.14 2.92 20.44
CA SER A 5 21.29 3.22 19.57
C SER A 5 22.64 2.83 20.15
N LYS A 6 22.82 2.90 21.49
CA LYS A 6 24.07 2.52 22.14
C LYS A 6 24.28 1.01 22.19
N HIS A 7 23.21 0.21 22.23
CA HIS A 7 23.29 -1.24 22.38
C HIS A 7 23.14 -2.00 21.06
N ASN A 8 22.47 -1.43 20.05
CA ASN A 8 22.18 -2.12 18.78
C ASN A 8 22.35 -1.26 17.51
N ALA A 9 22.86 -0.03 17.63
CA ALA A 9 23.01 0.90 16.51
C ALA A 9 21.71 1.26 15.75
N VAL A 10 20.53 1.02 16.35
CA VAL A 10 19.24 1.43 15.78
C VAL A 10 18.84 2.82 16.32
N SER A 11 18.53 3.73 15.40
CA SER A 11 18.10 5.10 15.68
C SER A 11 16.94 5.53 14.79
N TRP A 12 16.18 6.53 15.22
CA TRP A 12 15.07 7.13 14.48
C TRP A 12 15.40 8.60 14.21
N ALA A 13 15.25 9.04 12.96
CA ALA A 13 15.49 10.43 12.57
C ALA A 13 14.43 11.39 13.13
N HIS A 14 13.17 10.96 13.17
CA HIS A 14 12.05 11.67 13.80
C HIS A 14 10.92 10.70 14.17
N THR A 15 9.89 11.19 14.86
CA THR A 15 8.67 10.44 15.19
C THR A 15 7.50 10.70 14.23
N ASN A 16 7.68 11.56 13.22
CA ASN A 16 6.69 11.77 12.16
C ASN A 16 6.73 10.65 11.10
N HIS A 17 5.84 10.69 10.12
CA HIS A 17 5.88 9.83 8.93
C HIS A 17 7.06 10.20 8.02
N SER A 18 7.70 9.20 7.41
CA SER A 18 8.64 9.40 6.30
C SER A 18 7.91 9.29 4.96
N GLY A 19 8.55 9.75 3.88
CA GLY A 19 8.01 9.73 2.52
C GLY A 19 8.58 8.62 1.64
N ASP A 20 9.15 7.58 2.25
CA ASP A 20 9.80 6.48 1.53
C ASP A 20 8.77 5.59 0.82
N TYR A 21 9.19 4.94 -0.26
CA TYR A 21 8.41 3.86 -0.85
C TYR A 21 8.36 2.66 0.09
N VAL A 22 7.21 2.02 0.19
CA VAL A 22 6.99 0.85 1.04
C VAL A 22 6.70 -0.39 0.20
N GLU A 23 7.05 -1.55 0.74
CA GLU A 23 6.79 -2.83 0.12
C GLU A 23 5.27 -3.12 0.09
N LEU A 24 4.82 -3.70 -1.02
CA LEU A 24 3.46 -4.18 -1.21
C LEU A 24 3.53 -5.61 -1.72
N ALA A 25 2.79 -6.52 -1.09
CA ALA A 25 2.71 -7.92 -1.49
C ALA A 25 1.25 -8.31 -1.76
N THR A 26 1.07 -9.14 -2.78
CA THR A 26 -0.22 -9.72 -3.15
C THR A 26 -0.15 -11.24 -3.12
N TYR A 27 -1.27 -11.87 -2.76
CA TYR A 27 -1.38 -13.33 -2.76
C TYR A 27 -2.77 -13.76 -3.23
N GLY A 28 -2.82 -14.85 -3.99
CA GLY A 28 -4.05 -15.40 -4.58
C GLY A 28 -4.17 -15.11 -6.09
N PRO A 29 -5.29 -15.50 -6.72
CA PRO A 29 -5.52 -15.32 -8.15
C PRO A 29 -5.37 -13.86 -8.60
N GLY A 30 -4.64 -13.62 -9.69
CA GLY A 30 -4.39 -12.27 -10.20
C GLY A 30 -3.24 -11.55 -9.51
N SER A 31 -2.55 -12.15 -8.53
CA SER A 31 -1.37 -11.53 -7.92
C SER A 31 -0.22 -11.36 -8.91
N GLU A 32 -0.14 -12.23 -9.91
CA GLU A 32 0.83 -12.19 -11.01
C GLU A 32 0.68 -10.96 -11.93
N THR A 33 -0.45 -10.26 -11.87
CA THR A 33 -0.70 -9.05 -12.67
C THR A 33 -0.27 -7.77 -11.93
N MET A 34 0.13 -7.86 -10.65
CA MET A 34 0.60 -6.71 -9.88
C MET A 34 1.91 -6.17 -10.48
N PRO A 35 1.99 -4.88 -10.84
CA PRO A 35 3.24 -4.28 -11.30
C PRO A 35 4.27 -4.19 -10.17
N GLY A 36 5.56 -4.21 -10.53
CA GLY A 36 6.66 -4.08 -9.55
C GLY A 36 6.73 -2.72 -8.85
N PHE A 37 5.98 -1.72 -9.33
CA PHE A 37 5.83 -0.42 -8.68
C PHE A 37 4.44 0.13 -9.00
N ILE A 38 3.74 0.63 -7.99
CA ILE A 38 2.37 1.14 -8.11
C ILE A 38 2.17 2.37 -7.22
N LYS A 39 1.39 3.34 -7.69
CA LYS A 39 0.95 4.44 -6.84
C LYS A 39 -0.22 3.96 -5.97
N ASN A 40 -0.23 4.34 -4.70
CA ASN A 40 -1.24 3.88 -3.74
C ASN A 40 -2.70 4.03 -4.21
N TYR A 41 -3.05 5.11 -4.94
CA TYR A 41 -4.40 5.33 -5.43
C TYR A 41 -4.81 4.36 -6.54
N GLU A 42 -3.86 3.78 -7.28
CA GLU A 42 -4.12 2.84 -8.38
C GLU A 42 -4.47 1.45 -7.85
N LEU A 43 -4.09 1.14 -6.60
CA LEU A 43 -4.43 -0.12 -5.93
C LEU A 43 -5.95 -0.34 -5.85
N HIS A 44 -6.73 0.74 -5.74
CA HIS A 44 -8.19 0.66 -5.78
C HIS A 44 -8.70 0.01 -7.07
N ASN A 45 -8.18 0.43 -8.22
CA ASN A 45 -8.60 -0.11 -9.52
C ASN A 45 -8.17 -1.57 -9.66
N PHE A 46 -6.95 -1.90 -9.23
CA PHE A 46 -6.46 -3.28 -9.18
C PHE A 46 -7.39 -4.18 -8.36
N MET A 47 -7.82 -3.74 -7.17
CA MET A 47 -8.72 -4.54 -6.33
C MET A 47 -10.13 -4.70 -6.93
N LEU A 48 -10.64 -3.67 -7.60
CA LEU A 48 -11.92 -3.77 -8.29
C LEU A 48 -11.88 -4.76 -9.45
N GLU A 49 -10.80 -4.75 -10.22
CA GLU A 49 -10.57 -5.72 -11.29
C GLU A 49 -10.47 -7.14 -10.74
N ALA A 50 -9.65 -7.35 -9.71
CA ALA A 50 -9.49 -8.66 -9.05
C ALA A 50 -10.80 -9.21 -8.47
N THR A 51 -11.71 -8.34 -8.02
CA THR A 51 -13.00 -8.73 -7.45
C THR A 51 -14.15 -8.75 -8.46
N GLY A 52 -13.91 -8.35 -9.72
CA GLY A 52 -14.94 -8.25 -10.76
C GLY A 52 -16.00 -7.18 -10.48
N VAL A 53 -15.71 -6.21 -9.63
CA VAL A 53 -16.65 -5.15 -9.24
C VAL A 53 -16.55 -3.97 -10.20
N ASN A 54 -17.67 -3.63 -10.85
CA ASN A 54 -17.74 -2.49 -11.76
C ASN A 54 -17.87 -1.17 -11.00
N GLN A 55 -16.98 -0.21 -11.26
CA GLN A 55 -17.02 1.14 -10.68
C GLN A 55 -18.37 1.84 -10.84
N GLY A 56 -19.04 1.64 -11.98
CA GLY A 56 -20.33 2.23 -12.27
C GLY A 56 -21.44 1.76 -11.33
N LYS A 57 -21.31 0.61 -10.65
CA LYS A 57 -22.32 0.14 -9.68
C LYS A 57 -22.39 0.99 -8.41
N PHE A 58 -21.32 1.70 -8.03
CA PHE A 58 -21.31 2.54 -6.83
C PHE A 58 -21.60 4.02 -7.12
N ALA A 59 -21.44 4.46 -8.37
CA ALA A 59 -21.80 5.82 -8.79
C ALA A 59 -23.29 6.13 -8.60
N PHE A 60 -24.16 5.12 -8.62
CA PHE A 60 -25.61 5.29 -8.41
C PHE A 60 -26.06 5.27 -6.94
N MET A 61 -25.16 5.00 -5.98
CA MET A 61 -25.53 4.84 -4.57
C MET A 61 -25.24 6.08 -3.70
N THR A 62 -24.83 7.19 -4.33
CA THR A 62 -24.52 8.47 -3.66
C THR A 62 -25.36 9.65 -4.18
N ALA A 63 -26.46 9.36 -4.88
CA ALA A 63 -27.45 10.37 -5.29
C ALA A 63 -28.58 10.46 -4.26
#